data_AF-A0A8S3PQA8-F1
#
_entry.id   AF-A0A8S3PQA8-F1
#
_cell.length_a   1.000
_cell.length_b   1.000
_cell.length_c   1.000
_cell.angle_alpha   90.00
_cell.angle_beta   90.00
_cell.angle_gamma   90.00
#
_symmetry.space_group_name_H-M   'P 1'
#
loop_
_entity.id
_entity.type
_entity.pdbx_description
1 polymer ?
#
loop_
_entity_poly.entity_id
_entity_poly.type
_entity_poly.pdbx_seq_one_letter_code
_entity_poly.pdbx_strand_id
1 'polypeptide(L)'
;MDEQLDKELNNFIQKANTSTIQECWNDFKDILSQAIISNIPTKILSTRWNVPWINREIKTMIRKKQRVYNKAKRTNNEKHWEEFKLLRKTVKTKLEEAHQNYISKLLEVDEEGERKTPVVGKKFWQYVKSKKRDSCGVAPLISNGKLMEDSKGKAEALNHQFVSVFTDENTSSQPKLNGSPSPDIDHLEITVEGMTTRFLLKID
;
A
#
# COMPACT_ATOMS: atom_id res chain seq x y z
N MET A 1 33.87 -2.73 5.66
CA MET A 1 33.24 -2.67 4.32
C MET A 1 34.31 -2.35 3.29
N ASP A 2 35.11 -1.30 3.51
CA ASP A 2 36.27 -0.97 2.68
C ASP A 2 37.35 -2.07 2.65
N GLU A 3 37.58 -2.72 3.80
CA GLU A 3 38.63 -3.75 3.95
C GLU A 3 38.46 -5.00 3.06
N GLN A 4 37.22 -5.38 2.74
CA GLN A 4 36.93 -6.50 1.82
C GLN A 4 37.24 -6.11 0.37
N LEU A 5 36.89 -4.89 -0.02
CA LEU A 5 37.11 -4.37 -1.36
C LEU A 5 38.60 -4.14 -1.63
N ASP A 6 39.32 -3.63 -0.63
CA ASP A 6 40.77 -3.45 -0.67
C ASP A 6 41.50 -4.79 -0.83
N LYS A 7 41.01 -5.84 -0.16
CA LYS A 7 41.57 -7.20 -0.29
C LYS A 7 41.36 -7.78 -1.69
N GLU A 8 40.17 -7.60 -2.27
CA GLU A 8 39.86 -8.07 -3.63
C GLU A 8 40.66 -7.32 -4.70
N LEU A 9 40.84 -6.00 -4.52
CA LEU A 9 41.66 -5.17 -5.41
C LEU A 9 43.13 -5.58 -5.36
N ASN A 10 43.69 -5.83 -4.17
CA ASN A 10 45.07 -6.28 -4.01
C ASN A 10 45.31 -7.65 -4.64
N ASN A 11 44.34 -8.57 -4.56
CA ASN A 11 44.42 -9.89 -5.18
C ASN A 11 44.38 -9.78 -6.73
N PHE A 12 43.55 -8.87 -7.26
CA PHE A 12 43.52 -8.56 -8.69
C PHE A 12 44.86 -8.04 -9.20
N ILE A 13 45.48 -7.08 -8.49
CA ILE A 13 46.77 -6.49 -8.88
C ILE A 13 47.88 -7.55 -8.93
N GLN A 14 47.89 -8.51 -8.00
CA GLN A 14 48.86 -9.60 -8.01
C GLN A 14 48.66 -10.55 -9.19
N LYS A 15 47.41 -10.89 -9.51
CA LYS A 15 47.05 -11.80 -10.60
C LYS A 15 47.25 -11.17 -11.99
N ALA A 16 47.04 -9.85 -12.09
CA ALA A 16 47.17 -9.10 -13.34
C ALA A 16 48.59 -9.12 -13.93
N ASN A 17 49.62 -9.38 -13.12
CA ASN A 17 51.01 -9.49 -13.57
C ASN A 17 51.33 -10.80 -14.29
N THR A 18 50.46 -11.81 -14.20
CA THR A 18 50.69 -13.16 -14.74
C THR A 18 49.71 -13.59 -15.83
N SER A 19 48.66 -12.79 -16.07
CA SER A 19 47.55 -13.14 -16.96
C SER A 19 47.54 -12.31 -18.23
N THR A 20 46.84 -12.80 -19.25
CA THR A 20 46.66 -12.03 -20.49
C THR A 20 45.70 -10.86 -20.27
N ILE A 21 45.84 -9.80 -21.09
CA ILE A 21 45.03 -8.58 -21.02
C ILE A 21 43.53 -8.87 -21.01
N GLN A 22 43.09 -9.89 -21.78
CA GLN A 22 41.69 -10.29 -21.86
C GLN A 22 41.17 -10.94 -20.57
N GLU A 23 42.00 -11.75 -19.91
CA GLU A 23 41.68 -12.39 -18.63
C GLU A 23 41.61 -11.34 -17.52
N CYS A 24 42.57 -10.40 -17.49
CA CYS A 24 42.56 -9.27 -16.56
C CYS A 24 41.29 -8.42 -16.71
N TRP A 25 40.83 -8.18 -17.95
CA TRP A 25 39.60 -7.43 -18.18
C TRP A 25 38.35 -8.15 -17.68
N ASN A 26 38.26 -9.46 -17.90
CA ASN A 26 37.14 -10.26 -17.43
C ASN A 26 37.10 -10.32 -15.89
N ASP A 27 38.25 -10.57 -15.26
CA ASP A 27 38.38 -10.60 -13.80
C ASP A 27 37.99 -9.25 -13.17
N PHE A 28 38.47 -8.14 -13.73
CA PHE A 28 38.10 -6.80 -13.27
C PHE A 28 36.59 -6.56 -13.36
N LYS A 29 35.99 -6.92 -14.50
CA LYS A 29 34.56 -6.77 -14.73
C LYS A 29 33.73 -7.60 -13.74
N ASP A 30 34.17 -8.80 -13.42
CA ASP A 30 33.45 -9.69 -12.51
C ASP A 30 33.54 -9.20 -11.06
N ILE A 31 34.73 -8.77 -10.60
CA ILE A 31 34.91 -8.16 -9.27
C ILE A 31 34.02 -6.93 -9.12
N LEU A 32 34.06 -6.03 -10.12
CA LEU A 32 33.23 -4.83 -10.11
C LEU A 32 31.73 -5.16 -10.08
N SER A 33 31.30 -6.16 -10.84
CA SER A 33 29.89 -6.58 -10.89
C SER A 33 29.45 -7.19 -9.55
N GLN A 34 30.29 -7.99 -8.90
CA GLN A 34 30.02 -8.58 -7.59
C GLN A 34 29.94 -7.51 -6.50
N ALA A 35 30.88 -6.55 -6.49
CA ALA A 35 30.86 -5.42 -5.56
C ALA A 35 29.58 -4.58 -5.72
N ILE A 36 29.15 -4.33 -6.96
CA ILE A 36 27.89 -3.62 -7.25
C ILE A 36 26.68 -4.40 -6.71
N ILE A 37 26.60 -5.71 -6.97
CA ILE A 37 25.47 -6.54 -6.53
C ILE A 37 25.41 -6.63 -5.00
N SER A 38 26.56 -6.72 -4.32
CA SER A 38 26.64 -6.89 -2.87
C SER A 38 26.36 -5.59 -2.12
N ASN A 39 26.86 -4.45 -2.61
CA ASN A 39 26.81 -3.19 -1.87
C ASN A 39 25.63 -2.30 -2.26
N ILE A 40 25.00 -2.54 -3.42
CA ILE A 40 23.84 -1.76 -3.86
C ILE A 40 22.59 -2.62 -3.73
N PRO A 41 21.67 -2.28 -2.80
CA PRO A 41 20.39 -2.95 -2.70
C PRO A 41 19.61 -2.80 -4.00
N THR A 42 19.56 -3.86 -4.80
CA THR A 42 18.77 -3.90 -6.03
C THR A 42 17.41 -4.51 -5.73
N LYS A 43 16.35 -3.83 -6.15
CA LYS A 43 14.99 -4.39 -6.13
C LYS A 43 14.59 -4.72 -7.56
N ILE A 44 14.38 -6.01 -7.84
CA ILE A 44 13.75 -6.43 -9.09
C ILE A 44 12.28 -6.06 -8.98
N LEU A 45 11.91 -4.92 -9.57
CA LEU A 45 10.51 -4.56 -9.72
C LEU A 45 9.90 -5.52 -10.73
N SER A 46 8.94 -6.32 -10.29
CA SER A 46 8.14 -7.13 -11.21
C SER A 46 7.50 -6.22 -12.25
N THR A 47 7.82 -6.47 -13.52
CA THR A 47 7.26 -5.74 -14.67
C THR A 47 5.74 -5.92 -14.80
N ARG A 48 5.14 -6.87 -14.07
CA ARG A 48 3.70 -7.12 -14.09
C ARG A 48 2.93 -6.14 -13.21
N TRP A 49 2.85 -4.90 -13.67
CA TRP A 49 1.76 -4.00 -13.31
C TRP A 49 0.51 -4.38 -14.13
N ASN A 50 -0.15 -5.48 -13.78
CA ASN A 50 -1.44 -5.82 -14.40
C ASN A 50 -2.57 -5.15 -13.63
N VAL A 51 -2.78 -3.88 -13.93
CA VAL A 51 -3.92 -3.13 -13.43
C VAL A 51 -5.20 -3.77 -13.99
N PRO A 52 -6.12 -4.29 -13.15
CA PRO A 52 -7.24 -5.12 -13.61
C PRO A 52 -8.17 -4.46 -14.63
N TRP A 53 -8.29 -3.13 -14.59
CA TRP A 53 -9.14 -2.37 -15.50
C TRP A 53 -8.46 -1.94 -16.82
N ILE A 54 -7.16 -2.20 -17.00
CA ILE A 54 -6.46 -1.83 -18.24
C ILE A 54 -6.50 -2.99 -19.25
N ASN A 55 -7.40 -2.87 -20.23
CA ASN A 55 -7.56 -3.83 -21.32
C ASN A 55 -6.52 -3.63 -22.47
N ARG A 56 -6.52 -4.56 -23.44
CA ARG A 56 -5.63 -4.52 -24.62
C ARG A 56 -5.86 -3.27 -25.48
N GLU A 57 -7.10 -2.79 -25.56
CA GLU A 57 -7.49 -1.62 -26.35
C GLU A 57 -6.86 -0.35 -25.77
N ILE A 58 -7.00 -0.10 -24.47
CA ILE A 58 -6.38 1.02 -23.76
C ILE A 58 -4.86 0.97 -23.91
N LYS A 59 -4.24 -0.22 -23.78
CA LYS A 59 -2.79 -0.39 -24.03
C LYS A 59 -2.41 0.02 -25.45
N THR A 60 -3.23 -0.32 -26.44
CA THR A 60 -3.02 0.04 -27.84
C THR A 60 -3.15 1.55 -28.05
N MET A 61 -4.15 2.18 -27.44
CA MET A 61 -4.31 3.64 -27.48
C MET A 61 -3.15 4.37 -26.80
N ILE A 62 -2.65 3.88 -25.66
CA ILE A 62 -1.46 4.43 -24.99
C ILE A 62 -0.23 4.39 -25.90
N ARG A 63 0.00 3.24 -26.58
CA ARG A 63 1.10 3.11 -27.54
C ARG A 63 0.90 4.03 -28.75
N LYS A 64 -0.32 4.17 -29.26
CA LYS A 64 -0.64 5.11 -30.36
C LYS A 64 -0.34 6.55 -29.93
N LYS A 65 -0.83 6.98 -28.77
CA LYS A 65 -0.54 8.28 -28.17
C LYS A 65 0.98 8.53 -28.09
N GLN A 66 1.75 7.54 -27.63
CA GLN A 66 3.22 7.67 -27.54
C GLN A 66 3.89 7.80 -28.91
N ARG A 67 3.44 7.02 -29.92
CA ARG A 67 3.95 7.13 -31.30
C ARG A 67 3.68 8.51 -31.89
N VAL A 68 2.48 9.06 -31.70
CA VAL A 68 2.13 10.40 -32.19
C VAL A 68 2.93 11.48 -31.46
N TYR A 69 3.13 11.36 -30.14
CA TYR A 69 4.03 12.23 -29.40
C TYR A 69 5.45 12.22 -29.97
N ASN A 70 6.03 11.03 -30.19
CA ASN A 70 7.36 10.89 -30.76
C ASN A 70 7.43 11.51 -32.15
N LYS A 71 6.38 11.35 -32.97
CA LYS A 71 6.26 11.98 -34.30
C LYS A 71 6.18 13.51 -34.21
N ALA A 72 5.33 14.04 -33.34
CA ALA A 72 5.19 15.48 -33.10
C ALA A 72 6.51 16.10 -32.64
N LYS A 73 7.21 15.45 -31.70
CA LYS A 73 8.52 15.89 -31.20
C LYS A 73 9.59 15.90 -32.30
N ARG A 74 9.58 14.94 -33.24
CA ARG A 74 10.56 14.87 -34.34
C ARG A 74 10.29 15.85 -35.46
N THR A 75 9.01 16.10 -35.76
CA THR A 75 8.60 16.91 -36.92
C THR A 75 8.29 18.37 -36.57
N ASN A 76 8.07 18.67 -35.28
CA ASN A 76 7.67 19.97 -34.75
C ASN A 76 6.49 20.63 -35.48
N ASN A 77 5.57 19.82 -36.01
CA ASN A 77 4.39 20.28 -36.73
C ASN A 77 3.19 20.39 -35.78
N GLU A 78 2.49 21.52 -35.79
CA GLU A 78 1.32 21.76 -34.93
C GLU A 78 0.21 20.71 -35.13
N LYS A 79 -0.03 20.24 -36.35
CA LYS A 79 -1.05 19.21 -36.62
C LYS A 79 -0.78 17.91 -35.85
N HIS A 80 0.49 17.52 -35.71
CA HIS A 80 0.86 16.32 -34.94
C HIS A 80 0.74 16.56 -33.43
N TRP A 81 0.94 17.80 -32.96
CA TRP A 81 0.68 18.18 -31.58
C TRP A 81 -0.81 18.18 -31.25
N GLU A 82 -1.66 18.68 -32.15
CA GLU A 82 -3.13 18.61 -32.02
C GLU A 82 -3.62 17.16 -31.96
N GLU A 83 -3.14 16.30 -32.86
CA GLU A 83 -3.45 14.86 -32.85
C GLU A 83 -3.03 14.21 -31.51
N PHE A 84 -1.85 14.57 -30.99
CA PHE A 84 -1.39 14.10 -29.68
C PHE A 84 -2.29 14.59 -28.54
N LYS A 85 -2.66 15.88 -28.53
CA LYS A 85 -3.54 16.49 -27.50
C LYS A 85 -4.89 15.75 -27.48
N LEU A 86 -5.47 15.48 -28.66
CA LEU A 86 -6.72 14.74 -28.79
C LEU A 86 -6.57 13.31 -28.25
N LEU A 87 -5.58 12.56 -28.72
CA LEU A 87 -5.33 11.18 -28.25
C LEU A 87 -5.05 11.11 -26.76
N ARG A 88 -4.34 12.11 -26.20
CA ARG A 88 -4.10 12.20 -24.75
C ARG A 88 -5.41 12.34 -23.99
N LYS A 89 -6.33 13.19 -24.44
CA LYS A 89 -7.66 13.37 -23.84
C LYS A 89 -8.47 12.07 -23.91
N THR A 90 -8.56 11.45 -25.10
CA THR A 90 -9.28 10.19 -25.30
C THR A 90 -8.75 9.07 -24.42
N VAL A 91 -7.43 8.90 -24.33
CA VAL A 91 -6.80 7.89 -23.46
C VAL A 91 -7.12 8.13 -21.99
N LYS A 92 -7.11 9.39 -21.54
CA LYS A 92 -7.45 9.75 -20.16
C LYS A 92 -8.90 9.35 -19.85
N THR A 93 -9.84 9.78 -20.68
CA THR A 93 -11.27 9.47 -20.51
C THR A 93 -11.51 7.95 -20.50
N LYS A 94 -10.91 7.22 -21.44
CA LYS A 94 -11.05 5.75 -21.49
C LYS A 94 -10.46 5.04 -20.26
N LEU A 95 -9.37 5.58 -19.70
CA LEU A 95 -8.77 5.04 -18.48
C LEU A 95 -9.67 5.29 -17.26
N GLU A 96 -10.27 6.47 -17.17
CA GLU A 96 -11.24 6.84 -16.12
C GLU A 96 -12.51 5.99 -16.23
N GLU A 97 -13.10 5.87 -17.42
CA GLU A 97 -14.25 4.99 -17.68
C GLU A 97 -13.96 3.54 -17.26
N ALA A 98 -12.82 2.99 -17.68
CA ALA A 98 -12.46 1.62 -17.34
C ALA A 98 -12.24 1.43 -15.83
N HIS A 99 -11.64 2.42 -15.16
CA HIS A 99 -11.47 2.40 -13.72
C HIS A 99 -12.83 2.46 -13.01
N GLN A 100 -13.71 3.37 -13.39
CA GLN A 100 -15.06 3.49 -12.80
C GLN A 100 -15.86 2.21 -13.00
N ASN A 101 -15.88 1.65 -14.21
CA ASN A 101 -16.57 0.38 -14.49
C ASN A 101 -16.04 -0.77 -13.63
N TYR A 102 -14.75 -0.79 -13.33
CA TYR A 102 -14.16 -1.79 -12.43
C TYR A 102 -14.59 -1.58 -10.98
N ILE A 103 -14.69 -0.33 -10.51
CA ILE A 103 -15.21 -0.03 -9.17
C ILE A 103 -16.69 -0.36 -9.04
N SER A 104 -17.51 -0.01 -10.03
CA SER A 104 -18.94 -0.36 -10.04
C SER A 104 -19.13 -1.87 -9.92
N LYS A 105 -18.38 -2.66 -10.70
CA LYS A 105 -18.40 -4.14 -10.62
C LYS A 105 -17.89 -4.72 -9.30
N LEU A 106 -17.08 -3.99 -8.54
CA LEU A 106 -16.65 -4.41 -7.20
C LEU A 106 -17.70 -4.11 -6.13
N LEU A 107 -18.60 -3.18 -6.41
CA LEU A 107 -19.68 -2.73 -5.52
C LEU A 107 -21.01 -3.44 -5.82
N GLU A 108 -21.17 -3.97 -7.03
CA GLU A 108 -22.28 -4.85 -7.40
C GLU A 108 -22.28 -6.06 -6.44
N VAL A 109 -23.40 -6.21 -5.72
CA VAL A 109 -23.67 -7.33 -4.81
C VAL A 109 -24.34 -8.41 -5.65
N ASP A 110 -23.81 -9.64 -5.62
CA ASP A 110 -24.47 -10.79 -6.21
C ASP A 110 -25.82 -10.96 -5.49
N GLU A 111 -26.93 -10.66 -6.18
CA GLU A 111 -28.30 -10.76 -5.63
C GLU A 111 -28.71 -12.24 -5.37
N GLU A 112 -27.95 -13.19 -5.89
CA GLU A 112 -28.23 -14.63 -5.83
C GLU A 112 -27.37 -15.32 -4.75
N GLY A 113 -27.80 -15.23 -3.50
CA GLY A 113 -27.26 -16.11 -2.47
C GLY A 113 -27.49 -15.63 -1.04
N GLU A 114 -28.66 -15.97 -0.49
CA GLU A 114 -29.04 -16.00 0.93
C GLU A 114 -27.96 -15.61 1.97
N ARG A 115 -27.56 -14.34 2.05
CA ARG A 115 -26.97 -13.74 3.26
C ARG A 115 -27.41 -12.28 3.37
N LYS A 116 -28.19 -12.00 4.42
CA LYS A 116 -28.84 -10.72 4.77
C LYS A 116 -27.87 -9.59 5.20
N THR A 117 -26.69 -9.49 4.60
CA THR A 117 -25.78 -8.38 4.87
C THR A 117 -25.17 -7.93 3.55
N PRO A 118 -25.24 -6.63 3.19
CA PRO A 118 -24.58 -6.09 2.02
C PRO A 118 -23.07 -6.03 2.30
N VAL A 119 -22.43 -7.20 2.35
CA VAL A 119 -20.99 -7.27 2.59
C VAL A 119 -20.36 -6.97 1.25
N VAL A 120 -20.04 -5.70 1.07
CA VAL A 120 -19.07 -5.21 0.11
C VAL A 120 -17.94 -6.26 0.03
N GLY A 121 -17.88 -6.98 -1.10
CA GLY A 121 -17.27 -8.30 -1.15
C GLY A 121 -15.76 -8.33 -0.83
N LYS A 122 -15.20 -9.51 -0.59
CA LYS A 122 -13.76 -9.71 -0.32
C LYS A 122 -12.86 -8.99 -1.33
N LYS A 123 -13.27 -8.95 -2.61
CA LYS A 123 -12.57 -8.27 -3.71
C LYS A 123 -12.49 -6.75 -3.52
N PHE A 124 -13.55 -6.11 -3.01
CA PHE A 124 -13.52 -4.69 -2.70
C PHE A 124 -12.56 -4.38 -1.56
N TRP A 125 -12.61 -5.15 -0.46
CA TRP A 125 -11.69 -4.92 0.67
C TRP A 125 -10.23 -5.17 0.27
N GLN A 126 -9.97 -6.14 -0.60
CA GLN A 126 -8.65 -6.32 -1.23
C GLN A 126 -8.24 -5.09 -2.05
N TYR A 127 -9.15 -4.54 -2.86
CA TYR A 127 -8.92 -3.31 -3.60
C TYR A 127 -8.62 -2.13 -2.66
N VAL A 128 -9.44 -1.90 -1.62
CA VAL A 128 -9.23 -0.84 -0.63
C VAL A 128 -7.87 -1.00 0.06
N LYS A 129 -7.53 -2.21 0.52
CA LYS A 129 -6.21 -2.50 1.10
C LYS A 129 -5.07 -2.20 0.12
N SER A 130 -5.22 -2.57 -1.15
CA SER A 130 -4.21 -2.27 -2.19
C SER A 130 -4.02 -0.77 -2.46
N LYS A 131 -4.99 0.07 -2.10
CA LYS A 131 -4.93 1.53 -2.24
C LYS A 131 -4.38 2.24 -1.01
N LYS A 132 -4.35 1.60 0.15
CA LYS A 132 -3.68 2.14 1.34
C LYS A 132 -2.18 2.16 1.06
N ARG A 133 -1.62 3.35 0.83
CA ARG A 133 -0.18 3.55 0.57
C ARG A 133 0.65 3.63 1.83
N ASP A 134 0.00 3.93 2.95
CA ASP A 134 0.61 4.03 4.26
C ASP A 134 0.05 2.94 5.16
N SER A 135 0.89 1.97 5.51
CA SER A 135 0.76 1.24 6.77
C SER A 135 1.49 2.01 7.88
N CYS A 136 1.52 3.35 7.78
CA CYS A 136 2.04 4.15 8.87
C CYS A 136 1.01 3.97 10.00
N GLY A 137 1.43 3.29 11.07
CA GLY A 137 0.64 3.26 12.29
C GLY A 137 0.40 4.68 12.80
N VAL A 138 -0.34 4.81 13.89
CA VAL A 138 -0.42 6.11 14.59
C VAL A 138 1.00 6.59 14.85
N ALA A 139 1.34 7.80 14.40
CA ALA A 139 2.66 8.39 14.61
C ALA A 139 2.97 8.43 16.12
N PRO A 140 4.26 8.46 16.53
CA PRO A 140 4.62 8.69 17.92
C PRO A 140 3.86 9.89 18.49
N LEU A 141 3.23 9.69 19.66
CA LEU A 141 2.47 10.74 20.34
C LEU A 141 3.29 11.30 21.49
N ILE A 142 3.11 12.58 21.81
CA ILE A 142 3.71 13.18 23.01
C ILE A 142 2.59 13.35 24.03
N SER A 143 2.75 12.74 25.20
CA SER A 143 1.84 12.90 26.34
C SER A 143 2.66 13.20 27.58
N ASN A 144 2.32 14.27 28.31
CA ASN A 144 3.04 14.73 29.50
C ASN A 144 4.56 14.87 29.31
N GLY A 145 5.00 15.33 28.13
CA GLY A 145 6.42 15.50 27.79
C GLY A 145 7.17 14.20 27.46
N LYS A 146 6.49 13.04 27.45
CA LYS A 146 7.09 11.75 27.08
C LYS A 146 6.65 11.34 25.67
N LEU A 147 7.60 10.84 24.88
CA LEU A 147 7.35 10.25 23.57
C LEU A 147 6.81 8.82 23.74
N MET A 148 5.62 8.58 23.20
CA MET A 148 4.92 7.30 23.19
C MET A 148 5.03 6.69 21.78
N GLU A 149 5.97 5.77 21.61
CA GLU A 149 6.19 5.06 20.35
C GLU A 149 5.38 3.75 20.27
N ASP A 150 5.09 3.15 21.43
CA ASP A 150 4.40 1.89 21.57
C ASP A 150 2.87 2.03 21.43
N SER A 151 2.22 0.98 20.93
CA SER A 151 0.77 0.99 20.68
C SER A 151 -0.07 1.17 21.95
N LYS A 152 0.39 0.59 23.08
CA LYS A 152 -0.31 0.69 24.37
C LYS A 152 -0.26 2.12 24.90
N GLY A 153 0.94 2.71 24.95
CA GLY A 153 1.13 4.09 25.37
C GLY A 153 0.33 5.09 24.52
N LYS A 154 0.27 4.88 23.20
CA LYS A 154 -0.58 5.69 22.31
C LYS A 154 -2.06 5.57 22.63
N ALA A 155 -2.55 4.35 22.87
CA ALA A 155 -3.95 4.12 23.21
C ALA A 155 -4.34 4.75 24.55
N GLU A 156 -3.49 4.61 25.57
CA GLU A 156 -3.68 5.22 26.89
C GLU A 156 -3.67 6.75 26.80
N ALA A 157 -2.72 7.34 26.06
CA ALA A 157 -2.64 8.78 25.86
C ALA A 157 -3.90 9.34 25.18
N LEU A 158 -4.38 8.67 24.12
CA LEU A 158 -5.62 9.06 23.44
C LEU A 158 -6.84 8.89 24.35
N ASN A 159 -6.91 7.81 25.14
CA ASN A 159 -8.00 7.58 26.08
C ASN A 159 -8.04 8.65 27.17
N HIS A 160 -6.88 9.00 27.75
CA HIS A 160 -6.80 10.08 28.73
C HIS A 160 -7.26 11.43 28.17
N GLN A 161 -6.84 11.76 26.94
CA GLN A 161 -7.31 12.98 26.27
C GLN A 161 -8.81 12.92 25.95
N PHE A 162 -9.31 11.74 25.58
CA PHE A 162 -10.72 11.55 25.29
C PHE A 162 -11.56 11.74 26.55
N VAL A 163 -11.16 11.14 27.68
CA VAL A 163 -11.85 11.30 28.97
C VAL A 163 -11.78 12.75 29.46
N SER A 164 -10.63 13.43 29.31
CA SER A 164 -10.44 14.77 29.86
C SER A 164 -11.31 15.86 29.23
N VAL A 165 -11.85 15.61 28.02
CA VAL A 165 -12.78 16.55 27.37
C VAL A 165 -14.24 16.32 27.76
N PHE A 166 -14.56 15.22 28.46
CA PHE A 166 -15.88 15.02 29.03
C PHE A 166 -16.04 15.78 30.33
N THR A 167 -17.29 16.15 30.62
CA THR A 167 -17.66 16.78 31.88
C THR A 167 -17.89 15.70 32.93
N ASP A 168 -17.38 15.93 34.14
CA ASP A 168 -17.71 15.10 35.30
C ASP A 168 -19.16 15.38 35.72
N GLU A 169 -20.10 14.58 35.21
CA GLU A 169 -21.51 14.72 35.55
C GLU A 169 -21.77 14.34 37.01
N ASN A 170 -22.49 15.20 37.72
CA ASN A 170 -22.91 14.91 39.09
C ASN A 170 -24.08 13.91 39.09
N THR A 171 -23.78 12.64 39.37
CA THR A 171 -24.76 11.55 39.39
C THR A 171 -25.73 11.59 40.58
N SER A 172 -25.53 12.48 41.56
CA SER A 172 -26.42 12.60 42.73
C SER A 172 -27.85 13.04 42.38
N SER A 173 -28.02 13.68 41.22
CA SER A 173 -29.29 14.20 40.71
C SER A 173 -29.82 13.39 39.52
N GLN A 174 -29.39 12.14 39.33
CA GLN A 174 -29.99 11.30 38.30
C GLN A 174 -31.45 10.98 38.67
N PRO A 175 -32.44 11.31 37.83
CA PRO A 175 -33.82 10.93 38.08
C PRO A 175 -33.90 9.40 38.09
N LYS A 176 -34.37 8.83 39.19
CA LYS A 176 -34.63 7.38 39.28
C LYS A 176 -35.70 7.04 38.25
N LEU A 177 -35.33 6.31 37.20
CA LEU A 177 -36.32 5.75 36.29
C LEU A 177 -37.21 4.80 37.11
N ASN A 178 -38.51 5.04 37.04
CA ASN A 178 -39.52 4.11 37.54
C ASN A 178 -39.30 2.78 36.82
N GLY A 179 -39.35 1.65 37.57
CA GLY A 179 -39.01 0.32 37.06
C GLY A 179 -39.61 0.04 35.68
N SER A 180 -38.80 -0.50 34.78
CA SER A 180 -39.26 -0.82 33.43
C SER A 180 -40.38 -1.87 33.52
N PRO A 181 -41.43 -1.80 32.68
CA PRO A 181 -42.46 -2.84 32.61
C PRO A 181 -41.95 -4.14 31.97
N SER A 182 -40.68 -4.20 31.56
CA SER A 182 -40.06 -5.38 30.98
C SER A 182 -39.47 -6.28 32.07
N PRO A 183 -39.54 -7.61 31.90
CA PRO A 183 -38.87 -8.54 32.80
C PRO A 183 -37.36 -8.28 32.83
N ASP A 184 -36.76 -8.48 34.01
CA ASP A 184 -35.32 -8.39 34.17
C ASP A 184 -34.62 -9.38 33.23
N ILE A 185 -33.47 -8.96 32.69
CA ILE A 185 -32.66 -9.85 31.86
C ILE A 185 -32.16 -11.00 32.74
N ASP A 186 -32.28 -12.23 32.23
CA ASP A 186 -31.76 -13.41 32.91
C ASP A 186 -30.23 -13.31 33.09
N HIS A 187 -29.71 -14.00 34.09
CA HIS A 187 -28.30 -14.01 34.46
C HIS A 187 -27.37 -14.21 33.25
N LEU A 188 -26.60 -13.17 32.92
CA LEU A 188 -25.64 -13.16 31.82
C LEU A 188 -24.31 -13.76 32.28
N GLU A 189 -24.01 -14.98 31.84
CA GLU A 189 -22.68 -15.54 31.95
C GLU A 189 -21.80 -15.08 30.79
N ILE A 190 -20.90 -14.14 31.08
CA ILE A 190 -19.88 -13.71 30.13
C ILE A 190 -18.64 -14.59 30.33
N THR A 191 -18.53 -15.65 29.53
CA THR A 191 -17.37 -16.54 29.53
C THR A 191 -16.24 -15.97 28.65
N VAL A 192 -15.01 -16.06 29.14
CA VAL A 192 -13.81 -15.59 28.41
C VAL A 192 -13.67 -16.29 27.05
N GLU A 193 -14.03 -17.57 26.97
CA GLU A 193 -14.02 -18.39 25.75
C GLU A 193 -14.98 -17.87 24.66
N GLY A 194 -16.14 -17.34 25.05
CA GLY A 194 -17.09 -16.69 24.15
C GLY A 194 -16.56 -15.37 23.58
N MET A 195 -15.70 -14.67 24.32
CA MET A 195 -15.09 -13.41 23.88
C MET A 195 -13.85 -13.64 22.98
N THR A 196 -12.99 -14.59 23.30
CA THR A 196 -11.80 -14.90 22.49
C THR A 196 -12.14 -15.37 21.08
N THR A 197 -13.24 -16.11 20.91
CA THR A 197 -13.65 -16.62 19.58
C THR A 197 -14.01 -15.51 18.58
N ARG A 198 -14.47 -14.33 19.05
CA ARG A 198 -14.79 -13.17 18.16
C ARG A 198 -13.69 -12.11 18.09
N PHE A 199 -12.90 -11.92 19.14
CA PHE A 199 -11.87 -10.88 19.17
C PHE A 199 -10.49 -11.34 18.66
N LEU A 200 -10.16 -12.63 18.72
CA LEU A 200 -8.84 -13.13 18.28
C LEU A 200 -8.76 -13.51 16.80
N LEU A 201 -9.86 -13.51 16.03
CA LEU A 201 -9.84 -13.84 14.59
C LEU A 201 -9.35 -12.69 13.67
N LYS A 202 -8.70 -11.64 14.20
CA LYS A 202 -8.22 -10.50 13.40
C LYS A 202 -6.84 -9.94 13.81
N ILE A 203 -6.00 -10.74 14.44
CA ILE A 203 -4.58 -10.39 14.59
C ILE A 203 -3.75 -11.58 14.10
N ASP A 204 -3.62 -11.67 12.77
CA ASP A 204 -2.53 -12.33 12.03
C ASP A 204 -2.47 -11.70 10.62
#